data_AF-A0A5J4TLK9-F1
#
_entry.id   AF-A0A5J4TLK9-F1
#
_cell.length_a   1.000
_cell.length_b   1.000
_cell.length_c   1.000
_cell.angle_alpha   90.00
_cell.angle_beta   90.00
_cell.angle_gamma   90.00
#
_symmetry.space_group_name_H-M   'P 1'
#
loop_
_entity.id
_entity.type
_entity.pdbx_description
1 polymer ?
#
loop_
_entity_poly.entity_id
_entity_poly.type
_entity_poly.pdbx_seq_one_letter_code
_entity_poly.pdbx_strand_id
1 'polypeptide(L)'
;QSSAKGIQEVLEGRLTHRRSNLIGPSVGKQGIVFINDMNTPTPEIYFAQPPIELIRQCVAQFGVYDRKKLTFICLTDTVFIAACGPPGGGRHEVTRRLTRSFPTNGMPQVGAAAMTTIYSFIIVSFLSNQKPSLPATLQELAQPLVDATVEIYQETYCTFLPTPSKSHYTFNLRDASSLVSGMLHSSYDYKSSLKLVKLWAHEGCLVFRAGAWNDAIVIDDKDDIDMPPLSEPFDIEEKPNQLVFADFPD
;
A
#
# COMPACT_ATOMS: atom_id res chain seq x y z
N GLN A 1 -5.82 17.00 -4.26
CA GLN A 1 -4.91 17.83 -3.41
C GLN A 1 -5.57 18.07 -2.07
N SER A 2 -4.99 17.51 -1.01
CA SER A 2 -5.55 17.58 0.34
C SER A 2 -5.54 19.00 0.88
N SER A 3 -6.68 19.44 1.43
CA SER A 3 -6.82 20.75 2.07
C SER A 3 -7.11 20.59 3.56
N ALA A 4 -6.73 21.59 4.37
CA ALA A 4 -7.13 21.63 5.78
C ALA A 4 -8.67 21.58 5.92
N LYS A 5 -9.38 22.17 4.94
CA LYS A 5 -10.84 22.13 4.90
C LYS A 5 -11.37 20.70 4.86
N GLY A 6 -10.90 19.93 3.89
CA GLY A 6 -11.31 18.54 3.68
C GLY A 6 -10.93 17.62 4.82
N ILE A 7 -9.73 17.76 5.39
CA ILE A 7 -9.30 16.94 6.55
C ILE A 7 -10.24 17.17 7.75
N GLN A 8 -10.59 18.42 8.04
CA GLN A 8 -11.50 18.72 9.13
C GLN A 8 -12.91 18.14 8.86
N GLU A 9 -13.41 18.24 7.63
CA GLU A 9 -14.72 17.69 7.26
C GLU A 9 -14.77 16.16 7.39
N VAL A 10 -13.69 15.48 7.01
CA VAL A 10 -13.57 14.02 7.20
C VAL A 10 -13.53 13.68 8.70
N LEU A 11 -12.74 14.40 9.49
CA LEU A 11 -12.63 14.15 10.92
C LEU A 11 -13.98 14.35 11.64
N GLU A 12 -14.66 15.46 11.37
CA GLU A 12 -15.97 15.77 11.94
C GLU A 12 -17.07 14.84 11.42
N GLY A 13 -17.00 14.41 10.16
CA GLY A 13 -17.99 13.51 9.56
C GLY A 13 -17.87 12.05 9.99
N ARG A 14 -16.68 11.61 10.41
CA ARG A 14 -16.43 10.22 10.86
C ARG A 14 -16.55 10.06 12.37
N LEU A 15 -16.40 11.13 13.14
CA LEU A 15 -16.53 11.11 14.59
C LEU A 15 -17.96 11.44 15.02
N THR A 16 -18.37 10.89 16.15
CA THR A 16 -19.67 11.16 16.76
C THR A 16 -19.61 12.40 17.65
N HIS A 17 -20.61 13.28 17.50
CA HIS A 17 -20.83 14.36 18.45
C HIS A 17 -21.34 13.78 19.78
N ARG A 18 -20.57 13.97 20.85
CA ARG A 18 -20.96 13.55 22.21
C ARG A 18 -21.63 14.69 22.97
N ARG A 19 -21.13 15.91 22.78
CA ARG A 19 -21.67 17.18 23.33
C ARG A 19 -21.45 18.30 22.31
N SER A 20 -21.98 19.50 22.56
CA SER A 20 -21.89 20.64 21.64
C SER A 20 -20.48 20.87 21.07
N ASN A 21 -19.44 20.75 21.91
CA ASN A 21 -18.05 21.02 21.55
C ASN A 21 -17.13 19.82 21.84
N LEU A 22 -17.66 18.60 21.74
CA LEU A 22 -16.90 17.37 22.00
C LEU A 22 -17.25 16.32 20.95
N ILE A 23 -16.26 15.94 20.16
CA ILE A 23 -16.35 14.87 19.16
C ILE A 23 -15.37 13.75 19.49
N GLY A 24 -15.76 12.53 19.15
CA GLY A 24 -14.94 11.34 19.36
C GLY A 24 -15.59 10.11 18.75
N PRO A 25 -14.93 8.95 18.81
CA PRO A 25 -15.55 7.69 18.39
C PRO A 25 -16.79 7.39 19.24
N SER A 26 -17.57 6.39 18.82
CA SER A 26 -18.70 5.88 19.61
C SER A 26 -18.29 5.59 21.05
N VAL A 27 -19.20 5.80 22.00
CA VAL A 27 -18.93 5.66 23.43
C VAL A 27 -18.35 4.27 23.73
N GLY A 28 -17.28 4.22 24.51
CA GLY A 28 -16.57 2.99 24.86
C GLY A 28 -15.57 2.48 23.82
N LYS A 29 -15.41 3.18 22.69
CA LYS A 29 -14.39 2.87 21.67
C LYS A 29 -13.26 3.89 21.67
N GLN A 30 -12.11 3.48 21.13
CA GLN A 30 -11.00 4.35 20.80
C GLN A 30 -10.92 4.50 19.27
N GLY A 31 -10.77 5.72 18.78
CA GLY A 31 -10.65 6.06 17.37
C GLY A 31 -9.18 6.16 16.98
N ILE A 32 -8.83 5.59 15.83
CA ILE A 32 -7.48 5.73 15.25
C ILE A 32 -7.62 6.59 13.99
N VAL A 33 -6.90 7.70 13.95
CA VAL A 33 -6.75 8.54 12.76
C VAL A 33 -5.42 8.17 12.13
N PHE A 34 -5.47 7.34 11.09
CA PHE A 34 -4.30 6.97 10.30
C PHE A 34 -4.07 7.98 9.17
N ILE A 35 -2.83 8.39 8.93
CA ILE A 35 -2.43 9.32 7.87
C ILE A 35 -1.37 8.62 7.03
N ASN A 36 -1.69 8.19 5.81
CA ASN A 36 -0.77 7.36 5.02
C ASN A 36 0.40 8.14 4.40
N ASP A 37 0.13 9.35 3.89
CA ASP A 37 1.09 10.17 3.16
C ASP A 37 1.13 11.59 3.75
N MET A 38 1.71 11.72 4.95
CA MET A 38 1.72 12.98 5.69
C MET A 38 2.48 14.11 4.97
N ASN A 39 3.42 13.79 4.08
CA ASN A 39 4.34 14.73 3.46
C ASN A 39 4.14 14.99 1.96
N THR A 40 2.97 14.64 1.42
CA THR A 40 2.55 14.98 0.06
C THR A 40 1.89 16.36 -0.09
N PRO A 41 1.31 17.02 0.93
CA PRO A 41 0.71 18.34 0.73
C PRO A 41 1.73 19.37 0.22
N THR A 42 1.42 20.02 -0.89
CA THR A 42 2.30 21.04 -1.47
C THR A 42 2.35 22.29 -0.59
N PRO A 43 3.52 22.84 -0.28
CA PRO A 43 3.64 24.13 0.40
C PRO A 43 3.03 25.26 -0.43
N GLU A 44 2.37 26.20 0.23
CA GLU A 44 1.94 27.46 -0.41
C GLU A 44 3.12 28.42 -0.62
N ILE A 45 2.86 29.60 -1.20
CA ILE A 45 3.88 30.63 -1.49
C ILE A 45 4.72 31.06 -0.28
N TYR A 46 4.16 30.93 0.92
CA TYR A 46 4.83 31.23 2.20
C TYR A 46 5.35 29.98 2.91
N PHE A 47 5.48 28.87 2.18
CA PHE A 47 5.96 27.57 2.65
C PHE A 47 5.12 26.91 3.74
N ALA A 48 3.94 27.45 4.05
CA ALA A 48 3.03 26.80 4.96
C ALA A 48 2.32 25.63 4.27
N GLN A 49 2.01 24.61 5.06
CA GLN A 49 1.20 23.47 4.63
C GLN A 49 -0.02 23.43 5.55
N PRO A 50 -1.12 24.14 5.23
CA PRO A 50 -2.30 24.21 6.09
C PRO A 50 -2.83 22.83 6.55
N PRO A 51 -2.85 21.78 5.71
CA PRO A 51 -3.21 20.42 6.15
C PRO A 51 -2.36 19.92 7.34
N ILE A 52 -1.04 20.13 7.27
CA ILE A 52 -0.08 19.69 8.29
C ILE A 52 -0.25 20.50 9.58
N GLU A 53 -0.52 21.81 9.48
CA GLU A 53 -0.76 22.65 10.65
C GLU A 53 -2.09 22.32 11.34
N LEU A 54 -3.13 21.93 10.60
CA LEU A 54 -4.36 21.42 11.19
C LEU A 54 -4.12 20.12 11.96
N ILE A 55 -3.39 19.16 11.37
CA ILE A 55 -3.03 17.91 12.07
C ILE A 55 -2.23 18.22 13.33
N ARG A 56 -1.26 19.15 13.25
CA ARG A 56 -0.50 19.60 14.41
C ARG A 56 -1.41 20.17 15.50
N GLN A 57 -2.44 20.93 15.11
CA GLN A 57 -3.44 21.43 16.06
C GLN A 57 -4.19 20.30 16.74
N CYS A 58 -4.71 19.33 15.98
CA CYS A 58 -5.40 18.17 16.52
C CYS A 58 -4.56 17.42 17.55
N VAL A 59 -3.28 17.17 17.23
CA VAL A 59 -2.38 16.38 18.08
C VAL A 59 -1.90 17.17 19.30
N ALA A 60 -1.62 18.46 19.15
CA ALA A 60 -1.06 19.28 20.24
C ALA A 60 -2.14 19.85 21.17
N GLN A 61 -3.33 20.14 20.66
CA GLN A 61 -4.40 20.81 21.38
C GLN A 61 -5.62 19.90 21.63
N PHE A 62 -5.62 18.67 21.11
CA PHE A 62 -6.73 17.73 21.21
C PHE A 62 -8.05 18.36 20.72
N GLY A 63 -8.01 19.03 19.58
CA GLY A 63 -9.20 19.65 19.00
C GLY A 63 -8.92 20.55 17.80
N VAL A 64 -10.00 21.12 17.26
CA VAL A 64 -10.03 22.01 16.10
C VAL A 64 -11.02 23.14 16.32
N TYR A 65 -10.90 24.25 15.60
CA TYR A 65 -11.90 25.32 15.66
C TYR A 65 -13.01 25.10 14.62
N ASP A 66 -14.27 25.26 15.05
CA ASP A 66 -15.41 25.41 14.15
C ASP A 66 -15.22 26.69 13.33
N ARG A 67 -15.18 26.56 12.01
CA ARG A 67 -14.92 27.69 11.09
C ARG A 67 -16.08 28.69 10.99
N LYS A 68 -17.31 28.29 11.38
CA LYS A 68 -18.52 29.11 11.33
C LYS A 68 -18.81 29.73 12.69
N LYS A 69 -18.81 28.91 13.74
CA LYS A 69 -19.14 29.31 15.11
C LYS A 69 -17.95 29.90 15.87
N LEU A 70 -16.73 29.71 15.36
CA LEU A 70 -15.48 30.16 15.99
C LEU A 70 -15.28 29.57 17.41
N THR A 71 -15.89 28.42 17.67
CA THR A 71 -15.79 27.69 18.93
C THR A 71 -14.79 26.55 18.81
N PHE A 72 -14.03 26.29 19.87
CA PHE A 72 -13.13 25.13 19.91
C PHE A 72 -13.92 23.84 20.13
N ILE A 73 -13.69 22.84 19.27
CA ILE A 73 -14.25 21.50 19.33
C ILE A 73 -13.15 20.56 19.84
N CYS A 74 -13.37 19.97 21.01
CA CYS A 74 -12.44 19.01 21.59
C CYS A 74 -12.57 17.62 20.93
N LEU A 75 -11.43 17.01 20.63
CA LEU A 75 -11.27 15.61 20.22
C LEU A 75 -11.00 14.76 21.46
N THR A 76 -11.77 13.70 21.65
CA THR A 76 -11.59 12.74 22.76
C THR A 76 -11.47 11.32 22.24
N ASP A 77 -10.78 10.47 22.99
CA ASP A 77 -10.60 9.04 22.70
C ASP A 77 -10.05 8.77 21.28
N THR A 78 -9.20 9.65 20.77
CA THR A 78 -8.58 9.52 19.45
C THR A 78 -7.06 9.43 19.56
N VAL A 79 -6.46 8.60 18.71
CA VAL A 79 -5.02 8.43 18.57
C VAL A 79 -4.65 8.69 17.12
N PHE A 80 -3.59 9.47 16.90
CA PHE A 80 -3.08 9.76 15.55
C PHE A 80 -1.88 8.87 15.25
N ILE A 81 -1.90 8.23 14.08
CA ILE A 81 -0.78 7.46 13.53
C ILE A 81 -0.51 8.00 12.14
N ALA A 82 0.75 8.27 11.82
CA ALA A 82 1.13 8.81 10.53
C ALA A 82 2.27 8.02 9.90
N ALA A 83 2.22 7.87 8.59
CA ALA A 83 3.28 7.37 7.73
C ALA A 83 3.66 8.47 6.74
N CYS A 84 4.93 8.44 6.31
CA CYS A 84 5.44 9.29 5.26
C CYS A 84 6.64 8.62 4.59
N GLY A 85 6.76 8.81 3.28
CA GLY A 85 7.98 8.42 2.57
C GLY A 85 9.13 9.41 2.83
N PRO A 86 10.38 9.02 2.52
CA PRO A 86 11.50 9.95 2.56
C PRO A 86 11.24 11.16 1.64
N PRO A 87 11.79 12.35 1.97
CA PRO A 87 11.65 13.54 1.13
C PRO A 87 12.31 13.32 -0.24
N GLY A 88 11.69 13.85 -1.30
CA GLY A 88 12.07 13.61 -2.69
C GLY A 88 10.90 13.05 -3.52
N GLY A 89 11.05 13.03 -4.85
CA GLY A 89 10.03 12.46 -5.75
C GLY A 89 8.63 13.08 -5.61
N GLY A 90 8.54 14.38 -5.27
CA GLY A 90 7.28 15.08 -5.01
C GLY A 90 6.82 15.07 -3.54
N ARG A 91 7.57 14.40 -2.64
CA ARG A 91 7.36 14.47 -1.18
C ARG A 91 8.22 15.53 -0.54
N HIS A 92 7.65 16.24 0.42
CA HIS A 92 8.29 17.35 1.13
C HIS A 92 8.87 16.90 2.48
N GLU A 93 9.74 17.73 3.07
CA GLU A 93 10.15 17.52 4.46
C GLU A 93 8.99 17.87 5.41
N VAL A 94 8.76 17.01 6.41
CA VAL A 94 7.75 17.29 7.44
C VAL A 94 8.32 18.29 8.44
N THR A 95 7.53 19.31 8.79
CA THR A 95 7.99 20.34 9.72
C THR A 95 8.37 19.77 11.09
N ARG A 96 9.47 20.24 11.68
CA ARG A 96 9.91 19.84 13.03
C ARG A 96 8.87 20.11 14.12
N ARG A 97 7.97 21.07 13.88
CA ARG A 97 6.88 21.41 14.78
C ARG A 97 5.87 20.27 14.90
N LEU A 98 5.62 19.55 13.81
CA LEU A 98 4.77 18.37 13.82
C LEU A 98 5.53 17.14 14.33
N THR A 99 6.72 16.86 13.80
CA THR A 99 7.45 15.64 14.17
C THR A 99 7.85 15.58 15.65
N ARG A 100 8.01 16.72 16.33
CA ARG A 100 8.18 16.76 17.80
C ARG A 100 7.02 16.11 18.56
N SER A 101 5.81 16.12 18.01
CA SER A 101 4.63 15.50 18.61
C SER A 101 4.49 14.01 18.30
N PHE A 102 5.37 13.44 17.46
CA PHE A 102 5.34 12.04 17.03
C PHE A 102 6.66 11.33 17.35
N PRO A 103 6.65 10.25 18.14
CA PRO A 103 7.74 9.28 18.12
C PRO A 103 7.91 8.75 16.69
N THR A 104 9.08 8.96 16.10
CA THR A 104 9.34 8.62 14.69
C THR A 104 10.21 7.37 14.62
N ASN A 105 9.77 6.37 13.86
CA ASN A 105 10.51 5.13 13.62
C ASN A 105 10.78 4.99 12.12
N GLY A 106 12.03 4.74 11.75
CA GLY A 106 12.39 4.45 10.37
C GLY A 106 12.14 2.99 10.04
N MET A 107 11.44 2.72 8.94
CA MET A 107 11.29 1.37 8.40
C MET A 107 12.30 1.15 7.26
N PRO A 108 13.31 0.29 7.45
CA PRO A 108 14.20 -0.08 6.35
C PRO A 108 13.47 -0.95 5.33
N GLN A 109 14.06 -1.07 4.15
CA GLN A 109 13.58 -2.01 3.15
C GLN A 109 13.65 -3.46 3.67
N VAL A 110 12.70 -4.29 3.27
CA VAL A 110 12.66 -5.71 3.64
C VAL A 110 13.81 -6.44 2.97
N GLY A 111 14.65 -7.11 3.76
CA GLY A 111 15.80 -7.88 3.25
C GLY A 111 15.41 -9.23 2.64
N ALA A 112 16.33 -9.80 1.86
CA ALA A 112 16.16 -11.08 1.14
C ALA A 112 15.56 -12.19 2.01
N ALA A 113 16.16 -12.45 3.18
CA ALA A 113 15.76 -13.52 4.07
C ALA A 113 14.33 -13.36 4.60
N ALA A 114 13.92 -12.11 4.87
CA ALA A 114 12.56 -11.82 5.28
C ALA A 114 11.57 -12.02 4.12
N MET A 115 11.93 -11.60 2.90
CA MET A 115 11.12 -11.87 1.71
C MET A 115 10.95 -13.37 1.45
N THR A 116 12.05 -14.15 1.49
CA THR A 116 12.00 -15.61 1.36
C THR A 116 11.05 -16.20 2.40
N THR A 117 11.15 -15.77 3.67
CA THR A 117 10.26 -16.27 4.73
C THR A 117 8.78 -15.96 4.45
N ILE A 118 8.47 -14.72 4.06
CA ILE A 118 7.11 -14.27 3.75
C ILE A 118 6.53 -15.08 2.58
N TYR A 119 7.26 -15.14 1.47
CA TYR A 119 6.76 -15.79 0.26
C TYR A 119 6.78 -17.32 0.35
N SER A 120 7.72 -17.92 1.07
CA SER A 120 7.68 -19.36 1.38
C SER A 120 6.39 -19.70 2.12
N PHE A 121 6.00 -18.93 3.13
CA PHE A 121 4.74 -19.20 3.84
C PHE A 121 3.53 -19.10 2.92
N ILE A 122 3.47 -18.07 2.06
CA ILE A 122 2.34 -17.84 1.15
C ILE A 122 2.26 -18.93 0.07
N ILE A 123 3.36 -19.19 -0.65
CA ILE A 123 3.39 -20.10 -1.80
C ILE A 123 3.24 -21.56 -1.35
N VAL A 124 3.95 -21.97 -0.29
CA VAL A 124 3.83 -23.34 0.25
C VAL A 124 2.40 -23.57 0.76
N SER A 125 1.86 -22.63 1.55
CA SER A 125 0.49 -22.74 2.05
C SER A 125 -0.52 -22.85 0.90
N PHE A 126 -0.36 -22.06 -0.16
CA PHE A 126 -1.24 -22.13 -1.32
C PHE A 126 -1.17 -23.50 -2.01
N LEU A 127 0.03 -23.98 -2.36
CA LEU A 127 0.19 -25.21 -3.13
C LEU A 127 -0.22 -26.46 -2.33
N SER A 128 0.00 -26.47 -1.02
CA SER A 128 -0.36 -27.60 -0.14
C SER A 128 -1.84 -27.62 0.25
N ASN A 129 -2.54 -26.47 0.24
CA ASN A 129 -3.94 -26.38 0.69
C ASN A 129 -4.98 -26.42 -0.44
N GLN A 130 -4.58 -26.65 -1.69
CA GLN A 130 -5.53 -26.76 -2.81
C GLN A 130 -6.48 -27.94 -2.66
N LYS A 131 -7.71 -27.78 -3.17
CA LYS A 131 -8.73 -28.82 -3.22
C LYS A 131 -9.29 -28.91 -4.65
N PRO A 132 -9.09 -30.03 -5.37
CA PRO A 132 -8.36 -31.24 -4.97
C PRO A 132 -6.85 -30.98 -4.78
N SER A 133 -6.20 -31.85 -4.00
CA SER A 133 -4.76 -31.74 -3.73
C SER A 133 -3.93 -31.77 -5.01
N LEU A 134 -2.94 -30.90 -5.12
CA LEU A 134 -2.03 -30.85 -6.27
C LEU A 134 -1.02 -32.00 -6.22
N PRO A 135 -0.54 -32.47 -7.40
CA PRO A 135 0.58 -33.41 -7.49
C PRO A 135 1.78 -32.97 -6.66
N ALA A 136 2.50 -33.93 -6.05
CA ALA A 136 3.69 -33.66 -5.25
C ALA A 136 4.76 -32.88 -6.02
N THR A 137 4.90 -33.16 -7.33
CA THR A 137 5.81 -32.47 -8.24
C THR A 137 5.53 -30.97 -8.39
N LEU A 138 4.31 -30.50 -8.09
CA LEU A 138 3.98 -29.07 -8.04
C LEU A 138 4.29 -28.47 -6.69
N GLN A 139 4.05 -29.22 -5.62
CA GLN A 139 4.36 -28.75 -4.26
C GLN A 139 5.87 -28.58 -4.07
N GLU A 140 6.68 -29.44 -4.70
CA GLU A 140 8.15 -29.34 -4.73
C GLU A 140 8.66 -28.07 -5.44
N LEU A 141 7.84 -27.43 -6.30
CA LEU A 141 8.20 -26.16 -6.95
C LEU A 141 8.07 -24.95 -6.03
N ALA A 142 7.49 -25.09 -4.83
CA ALA A 142 7.25 -23.96 -3.95
C ALA A 142 8.53 -23.18 -3.62
N GLN A 143 9.60 -23.87 -3.18
CA GLN A 143 10.85 -23.21 -2.81
C GLN A 143 11.56 -22.60 -4.03
N PRO A 144 11.73 -23.31 -5.17
CA PRO A 144 12.25 -22.70 -6.39
C PRO A 144 11.51 -21.44 -6.85
N LEU A 145 10.18 -21.42 -6.74
CA LEU A 145 9.37 -20.24 -7.10
C LEU A 145 9.61 -19.07 -6.15
N VAL A 146 9.78 -19.34 -4.85
CA VAL A 146 10.14 -18.31 -3.86
C VAL A 146 11.50 -17.73 -4.17
N ASP A 147 12.51 -18.58 -4.35
CA ASP A 147 13.88 -18.16 -4.59
C ASP A 147 13.96 -17.30 -5.86
N ALA A 148 13.32 -17.75 -6.94
CA ALA A 148 13.26 -17.00 -8.20
C ALA A 148 12.51 -15.66 -8.06
N THR A 149 11.44 -15.60 -7.26
CA THR A 149 10.70 -14.34 -7.01
C THR A 149 11.55 -13.34 -6.25
N VAL A 150 12.30 -13.79 -5.24
CA VAL A 150 13.21 -12.94 -4.46
C VAL A 150 14.38 -12.47 -5.31
N GLU A 151 14.99 -13.37 -6.10
CA GLU A 151 16.11 -13.07 -6.99
C GLU A 151 15.73 -12.03 -8.05
N ILE A 152 14.63 -12.24 -8.78
CA ILE A 152 14.17 -11.27 -9.79
C ILE A 152 13.86 -9.91 -9.15
N TYR A 153 13.20 -9.88 -8.00
CA TYR A 153 12.93 -8.62 -7.31
C TYR A 153 14.24 -7.89 -6.93
N GLN A 154 15.24 -8.60 -6.44
CA GLN A 154 16.52 -8.00 -6.08
C GLN A 154 17.29 -7.48 -7.28
N GLU A 155 17.33 -8.26 -8.35
CA GLU A 155 18.00 -7.88 -9.59
C GLU A 155 17.32 -6.66 -10.19
N THR A 156 15.99 -6.66 -10.27
CA THR A 156 15.23 -5.52 -10.79
C THR A 156 15.41 -4.26 -9.94
N TYR A 157 15.34 -4.40 -8.61
CA TYR A 157 15.54 -3.29 -7.68
C TYR A 157 16.95 -2.67 -7.79
N CYS A 158 18.00 -3.50 -7.96
CA CYS A 158 19.37 -3.03 -8.10
C CYS A 158 19.67 -2.44 -9.49
N THR A 159 19.06 -2.99 -10.54
CA THR A 159 19.39 -2.64 -11.93
C THR A 159 18.60 -1.43 -12.42
N PHE A 160 17.32 -1.35 -12.08
CA PHE A 160 16.40 -0.33 -12.61
C PHE A 160 16.17 0.74 -11.57
N LEU A 161 17.12 1.67 -11.48
CA LEU A 161 17.03 2.82 -10.59
C LEU A 161 16.24 3.98 -11.23
N PRO A 162 15.47 4.74 -10.44
CA PRO A 162 14.74 5.89 -10.95
C PRO A 162 15.73 6.98 -11.39
N THR A 163 15.63 7.38 -12.65
CA THR A 163 16.37 8.53 -13.22
C THR A 163 15.37 9.58 -13.71
N PRO A 164 15.77 10.84 -13.92
CA PRO A 164 14.85 11.86 -14.45
C PRO A 164 14.16 11.44 -15.76
N SER A 165 14.87 10.71 -16.63
CA SER A 165 14.34 10.14 -17.88
C SER A 165 13.50 8.87 -17.68
N LYS A 166 13.72 8.14 -16.58
CA LYS A 166 13.06 6.87 -16.25
C LYS A 166 12.54 6.91 -14.81
N SER A 167 11.69 7.90 -14.50
CA SER A 167 11.21 8.16 -13.14
C SER A 167 10.22 7.10 -12.62
N HIS A 168 9.67 6.30 -13.53
CA HIS A 168 8.73 5.22 -13.24
C HIS A 168 9.41 3.93 -12.75
N TYR A 169 10.75 3.87 -12.71
CA TYR A 169 11.48 2.74 -12.14
C TYR A 169 11.48 2.82 -10.61
N THR A 170 10.34 2.48 -10.02
CA THR A 170 10.17 2.45 -8.57
C THR A 170 9.64 1.08 -8.17
N PHE A 171 10.53 0.23 -7.67
CA PHE A 171 10.18 -1.11 -7.20
C PHE A 171 10.09 -1.16 -5.67
N ASN A 172 9.07 -1.82 -5.16
CA ASN A 172 8.85 -2.06 -3.74
C ASN A 172 8.20 -3.44 -3.51
N LEU A 173 8.02 -3.83 -2.25
CA LEU A 173 7.50 -5.16 -1.90
C LEU A 173 6.11 -5.46 -2.51
N ARG A 174 5.33 -4.44 -2.86
CA ARG A 174 4.05 -4.61 -3.57
C ARG A 174 4.25 -5.32 -4.91
N ASP A 175 5.34 -5.07 -5.62
CA ASP A 175 5.57 -5.64 -6.95
C ASP A 175 5.76 -7.17 -6.85
N ALA A 176 6.66 -7.61 -5.96
CA ALA A 176 6.82 -9.04 -5.68
C ALA A 176 5.52 -9.67 -5.14
N SER A 177 4.73 -8.92 -4.35
CA SER A 177 3.43 -9.39 -3.86
C SER A 177 2.39 -9.50 -4.96
N SER A 178 2.39 -8.59 -5.94
CA SER A 178 1.51 -8.62 -7.12
C SER A 178 1.81 -9.82 -8.00
N LEU A 179 3.10 -10.15 -8.20
CA LEU A 179 3.50 -11.34 -8.95
C LEU A 179 2.93 -12.59 -8.29
N VAL A 180 3.21 -12.76 -6.99
CA VAL A 180 2.73 -13.93 -6.25
C VAL A 180 1.20 -13.94 -6.25
N SER A 181 0.54 -12.82 -5.93
CA SER A 181 -0.91 -12.70 -5.94
C SER A 181 -1.53 -13.06 -7.29
N GLY A 182 -0.95 -12.61 -8.41
CA GLY A 182 -1.40 -12.96 -9.77
C GLY A 182 -1.38 -14.46 -10.00
N MET A 183 -0.33 -15.15 -9.51
CA MET A 183 -0.29 -16.60 -9.57
C MET A 183 -1.38 -17.24 -8.72
N LEU A 184 -1.59 -16.77 -7.49
CA LEU A 184 -2.57 -17.35 -6.55
C LEU A 184 -4.01 -17.19 -7.03
N HIS A 185 -4.32 -16.08 -7.71
CA HIS A 185 -5.65 -15.78 -8.23
C HIS A 185 -5.93 -16.41 -9.59
N SER A 186 -4.94 -17.02 -10.22
CA SER A 186 -5.16 -17.64 -11.52
C SER A 186 -6.19 -18.77 -11.38
N SER A 187 -7.23 -18.73 -12.21
CA SER A 187 -8.27 -19.77 -12.27
C SER A 187 -7.78 -21.02 -13.04
N TYR A 188 -6.49 -21.06 -13.38
CA TYR A 188 -5.93 -22.10 -14.22
C TYR A 188 -5.76 -23.41 -13.46
N ASP A 189 -6.08 -24.47 -14.18
CA ASP A 189 -5.92 -25.84 -13.76
C ASP A 189 -4.42 -26.15 -13.58
N TYR A 190 -3.92 -26.04 -12.35
CA TYR A 190 -2.54 -26.33 -11.92
C TYR A 190 -2.23 -27.83 -12.05
N LYS A 191 -2.28 -28.38 -13.27
CA LYS A 191 -2.07 -29.81 -13.53
C LYS A 191 -0.66 -30.14 -14.01
N SER A 192 0.16 -29.13 -14.32
CA SER A 192 1.49 -29.33 -14.88
C SER A 192 2.49 -28.31 -14.35
N SER A 193 3.68 -28.80 -13.99
CA SER A 193 4.83 -27.99 -13.55
C SER A 193 5.17 -26.89 -14.55
N LEU A 194 5.13 -27.22 -15.85
CA LEU A 194 5.41 -26.25 -16.91
C LEU A 194 4.39 -25.11 -16.94
N LYS A 195 3.11 -25.40 -16.71
CA LYS A 195 2.06 -24.36 -16.69
C LYS A 195 2.23 -23.43 -15.50
N LEU A 196 2.57 -23.96 -14.32
CA LEU A 196 2.80 -23.16 -13.12
C LEU A 196 4.00 -22.22 -13.29
N VAL A 197 5.11 -22.71 -13.86
CA VAL A 197 6.29 -21.90 -14.16
C VAL A 197 5.99 -20.85 -15.25
N LYS A 198 5.25 -21.22 -16.30
CA LYS A 198 4.83 -20.26 -17.34
C LYS A 198 3.93 -19.16 -16.77
N LEU A 199 3.02 -19.50 -15.86
CA LEU A 199 2.18 -18.53 -15.16
C LEU A 199 3.02 -17.59 -14.30
N TRP A 200 3.95 -18.12 -13.50
CA TRP A 200 4.88 -17.30 -12.72
C TRP A 200 5.67 -16.33 -13.62
N ALA A 201 6.17 -16.82 -14.75
CA ALA A 201 6.90 -16.00 -15.71
C ALA A 201 6.01 -14.93 -16.36
N HIS A 202 4.75 -15.26 -16.67
CA HIS A 202 3.75 -14.34 -17.20
C HIS A 202 3.44 -13.21 -16.21
N GLU A 203 3.17 -13.54 -14.94
CA GLU A 203 2.89 -12.55 -13.90
C GLU A 203 4.11 -11.70 -13.60
N GLY A 204 5.31 -12.30 -13.54
CA GLY A 204 6.55 -11.55 -13.39
C GLY A 204 6.80 -10.61 -14.55
N CYS A 205 6.48 -11.05 -15.77
CA CYS A 205 6.44 -10.19 -16.93
C CYS A 205 5.47 -9.04 -16.73
N LEU A 206 4.20 -9.24 -16.36
CA LEU A 206 3.26 -8.11 -16.20
C LEU A 206 3.72 -7.10 -15.15
N VAL A 207 4.22 -7.56 -14.02
CA VAL A 207 4.67 -6.71 -12.92
C VAL A 207 5.93 -5.93 -13.28
N PHE A 208 6.91 -6.60 -13.89
CA PHE A 208 8.22 -5.98 -14.13
C PHE A 208 8.39 -5.43 -15.57
N ARG A 209 7.58 -5.85 -16.57
CA ARG A 209 7.61 -5.35 -17.98
C ARG A 209 7.25 -3.88 -18.12
N ALA A 210 6.52 -3.29 -17.17
CA ALA A 210 6.15 -1.88 -17.22
C ALA A 210 7.34 -0.89 -17.06
N GLY A 211 8.58 -1.40 -16.96
CA GLY A 211 9.77 -0.58 -17.07
C GLY A 211 11.04 -1.32 -17.52
N ALA A 212 11.23 -2.57 -17.14
CA ALA A 212 12.56 -3.21 -17.19
C ALA A 212 12.87 -4.04 -18.46
N TRP A 213 11.88 -4.75 -19.02
CA TRP A 213 12.17 -5.90 -19.90
C TRP A 213 12.15 -5.60 -21.40
N ASN A 214 11.58 -4.46 -21.82
CA ASN A 214 11.66 -4.03 -23.23
C ASN A 214 13.10 -3.67 -23.65
N ASP A 215 13.98 -3.35 -22.69
CA ASP A 215 15.37 -2.98 -22.99
C ASP A 215 16.35 -4.16 -22.94
N ALA A 216 15.93 -5.35 -22.45
CA ALA A 216 16.87 -6.45 -22.18
C ALA A 216 16.47 -7.84 -22.70
N ILE A 217 15.19 -8.17 -22.96
CA ILE A 217 14.82 -9.50 -23.47
C ILE A 217 13.71 -9.41 -24.52
N VAL A 218 14.05 -9.71 -25.77
CA VAL A 218 13.09 -10.10 -26.82
C VAL A 218 12.59 -11.50 -26.45
N ILE A 219 11.41 -11.58 -25.85
CA ILE A 219 10.66 -12.84 -25.85
C ILE A 219 10.05 -12.91 -27.25
N ASP A 220 10.52 -13.85 -28.08
CA ASP A 220 10.03 -14.08 -29.44
C ASP A 220 8.50 -14.31 -29.35
N ASP A 221 7.73 -13.33 -29.83
CA ASP A 221 6.26 -13.26 -29.88
C ASP A 221 5.66 -14.30 -30.84
N LYS A 222 6.13 -15.56 -30.81
CA LYS A 222 5.72 -16.59 -31.78
C LYS A 222 4.70 -17.60 -31.29
N ASP A 223 4.25 -17.49 -30.05
CA ASP A 223 3.11 -18.27 -29.58
C ASP A 223 1.98 -17.29 -29.23
N ASP A 224 1.10 -17.03 -30.20
CA ASP A 224 -0.12 -16.23 -30.07
C ASP A 224 -0.92 -16.64 -28.81
N ILE A 225 -0.96 -15.77 -27.81
CA ILE A 225 -1.86 -15.88 -26.67
C ILE A 225 -3.06 -14.99 -26.94
N ASP A 226 -4.14 -15.58 -27.42
CA ASP A 226 -5.42 -14.91 -27.57
C ASP A 226 -6.03 -14.71 -26.17
N MET A 227 -5.92 -13.50 -25.62
CA MET A 227 -6.43 -13.14 -24.28
C MET A 227 -7.79 -12.45 -24.42
N PRO A 228 -8.87 -12.96 -23.79
CA PRO A 228 -10.12 -12.21 -23.72
C PRO A 228 -9.97 -11.02 -22.75
N PRO A 229 -10.59 -9.86 -23.06
CA PRO A 229 -10.55 -8.70 -22.17
C PRO A 229 -11.27 -9.00 -20.84
N LEU A 230 -10.67 -8.56 -19.73
CA LEU A 230 -11.30 -8.56 -18.41
C LEU A 230 -12.56 -7.68 -18.46
N SER A 231 -13.74 -8.31 -18.51
CA SER A 231 -14.99 -7.62 -18.83
C SER A 231 -15.83 -7.17 -17.64
N GLU A 232 -15.44 -7.40 -16.37
CA GLU A 232 -16.26 -6.97 -15.22
C GLU A 232 -15.42 -6.46 -14.03
N PRO A 233 -15.77 -5.29 -13.46
CA PRO A 233 -15.23 -4.84 -12.17
C PRO A 233 -15.88 -5.67 -11.04
N PHE A 234 -15.08 -6.19 -10.12
CA PHE A 234 -15.56 -7.05 -9.04
C PHE A 234 -15.68 -6.29 -7.71
N ASP A 235 -16.87 -6.30 -7.12
CA ASP A 235 -17.18 -5.73 -5.80
C ASP A 235 -16.66 -6.63 -4.66
N ILE A 236 -16.04 -6.01 -3.66
CA ILE A 236 -15.55 -6.67 -2.45
C ILE A 236 -16.68 -6.70 -1.40
N GLU A 237 -17.17 -7.88 -1.04
CA GLU A 237 -18.09 -8.02 0.10
C GLU A 237 -17.36 -7.87 1.45
N GLU A 238 -17.62 -6.77 2.15
CA GLU A 238 -17.15 -6.53 3.53
C GLU A 238 -17.90 -7.42 4.55
N LYS A 239 -17.16 -8.20 5.35
CA LYS A 239 -17.72 -8.96 6.49
C LYS A 239 -17.71 -8.15 7.79
N PRO A 240 -18.68 -8.37 8.71
CA PRO A 240 -19.13 -7.37 9.69
C PRO A 240 -18.38 -7.40 11.05
N ASN A 241 -17.05 -7.53 11.06
CA ASN A 241 -16.25 -7.32 12.27
C ASN A 241 -15.45 -6.02 12.11
N GLN A 242 -16.15 -4.90 12.29
CA GLN A 242 -15.77 -3.53 11.95
C GLN A 242 -14.51 -3.03 12.69
N LEU A 243 -13.35 -3.19 12.05
CA LEU A 243 -12.43 -2.06 11.92
C LEU A 243 -12.98 -1.20 10.77
N VAL A 244 -13.46 0.00 11.10
CA VAL A 244 -13.90 0.95 10.07
C VAL A 244 -12.63 1.57 9.48
N PHE A 245 -12.14 1.00 8.38
CA PHE A 245 -11.14 1.66 7.55
C PHE A 245 -11.86 2.72 6.72
N ALA A 246 -11.31 3.93 6.70
CA ALA A 246 -11.78 4.99 5.85
C ALA A 246 -10.56 5.49 5.07
N ASP A 247 -10.50 5.12 3.80
CA ASP A 247 -9.47 5.62 2.89
C ASP A 247 -9.72 7.10 2.59
N PHE A 248 -8.61 7.81 2.37
CA PHE A 248 -8.64 9.19 1.88
C PHE A 248 -8.81 9.16 0.37
N PRO A 249 -9.76 9.92 -0.21
CA PRO A 249 -9.71 10.20 -1.63
C PRO A 249 -8.55 11.16 -1.94
N ASP A 250 -7.85 10.91 -3.05
CA ASP A 250 -6.72 11.70 -3.59
C ASP A 250 -7.06 13.19 -3.89
#